data_AF-A0A1F4ASS8-F1
#
_entry.id   AF-A0A1F4ASS8-F1
#
_cell.length_a   1.000
_cell.length_b   1.000
_cell.length_c   1.000
_cell.angle_alpha   90.00
_cell.angle_beta   90.00
_cell.angle_gamma   90.00
#
_symmetry.space_group_name_H-M   'P 1'
#
loop_
_entity.id
_entity.type
_entity.pdbx_description
1 polymer ?
#
loop_
_entity_poly.entity_id
_entity_poly.type
_entity_poly.pdbx_seq_one_letter_code
_entity_poly.pdbx_strand_id
1 'polypeptide(L)'
;MSAAQRYIDLSAKGAFDQKGGDRWHLAREIGSLIAAHAELRAHVYQLLRDGLPSPGDEVLARAVAEQPDIEGFLLLVEIEIKSHRRFASWQTVESIVSVHEPIEGSEDTYIIVPAPAGTVRKSLLAMTTDGGASDVAAYWLRKIDGLRDEHGMPESEPRHPDLRSGKPWPMMSPAAN
;
A
#
# COMPACT_ATOMS: atom_id res chain seq x y z
N MET A 1 -5.73 -20.38 18.41
CA MET A 1 -5.84 -18.92 18.58
C MET A 1 -4.66 -18.46 19.42
N SER A 2 -3.70 -17.73 18.81
CA SER A 2 -2.47 -17.30 19.52
C SER A 2 -2.70 -16.00 20.30
N ALA A 3 -1.81 -15.67 21.24
CA ALA A 3 -1.86 -14.41 21.98
C ALA A 3 -1.75 -13.18 21.04
N ALA A 4 -0.95 -13.28 19.98
CA ALA A 4 -0.79 -12.23 18.97
C ALA A 4 -2.07 -12.00 18.16
N GLN A 5 -2.76 -13.08 17.76
CA GLN A 5 -4.05 -12.97 17.08
C GLN A 5 -5.09 -12.28 17.96
N ARG A 6 -5.14 -12.63 19.26
CA ARG A 6 -6.03 -12.00 20.22
C ARG A 6 -5.70 -10.52 20.46
N TYR A 7 -4.41 -10.15 20.43
CA TYR A 7 -3.98 -8.76 20.50
C TYR A 7 -4.52 -7.95 19.31
N ILE A 8 -4.37 -8.48 18.09
CA ILE A 8 -4.92 -7.86 16.87
C ILE A 8 -6.44 -7.73 16.95
N ASP A 9 -7.15 -8.76 17.40
CA ASP A 9 -8.62 -8.72 17.54
C ASP A 9 -9.08 -7.66 18.55
N LEU A 10 -8.33 -7.45 19.63
CA LEU A 10 -8.62 -6.41 20.62
C LEU A 10 -8.34 -5.01 20.05
N SER A 11 -7.25 -4.86 19.29
CA SER A 11 -6.94 -3.62 18.58
C SER A 11 -8.02 -3.26 17.56
N ALA A 12 -8.48 -4.23 16.76
CA ALA A 12 -9.59 -4.05 15.81
C ALA A 12 -10.88 -3.58 16.51
N LYS A 13 -11.14 -4.06 17.73
CA LYS A 13 -12.30 -3.66 18.54
C LYS A 13 -12.13 -2.30 19.24
N GLY A 14 -11.05 -1.58 19.01
CA GLY A 14 -10.78 -0.28 19.65
C GLY A 14 -10.43 -0.39 21.14
N ALA A 15 -10.00 -1.57 21.62
CA ALA A 15 -9.73 -1.78 23.05
C ALA A 15 -8.62 -0.88 23.62
N PHE A 16 -7.81 -0.26 22.75
CA PHE A 16 -6.66 0.57 23.11
C PHE A 16 -6.83 2.06 22.73
N ASP A 17 -8.05 2.52 22.44
CA ASP A 17 -8.33 3.86 21.86
C ASP A 17 -8.09 5.08 22.78
N GLN A 18 -7.44 4.93 23.93
CA GLN A 18 -7.46 5.97 24.97
C GLN A 18 -6.60 7.21 24.67
N LYS A 19 -5.58 7.17 23.79
CA LYS A 19 -4.82 8.38 23.35
C LYS A 19 -4.26 8.28 21.92
N GLY A 20 -4.15 9.42 21.23
CA GLY A 20 -3.65 9.49 19.84
C GLY A 20 -2.19 9.07 19.64
N GLY A 21 -1.33 9.25 20.65
CA GLY A 21 0.05 8.76 20.62
C GLY A 21 0.13 7.23 20.63
N ASP A 22 -0.75 6.58 21.39
CA ASP A 22 -0.79 5.11 21.51
C ASP A 22 -1.13 4.45 20.18
N ARG A 23 -1.96 5.09 19.34
CA ARG A 23 -2.39 4.54 18.05
C ARG A 23 -1.25 4.42 17.02
N TRP A 24 -0.30 5.36 17.01
CA TRP A 24 0.86 5.28 16.10
C TRP A 24 1.81 4.15 16.52
N HIS A 25 2.13 4.07 17.83
CA HIS A 25 2.96 2.99 18.37
C HIS A 25 2.31 1.63 18.12
N LEU A 26 1.00 1.51 18.38
CA LEU A 26 0.23 0.29 18.14
C LEU A 26 0.27 -0.14 16.67
N ALA A 27 0.09 0.79 15.73
CA ALA A 27 0.20 0.48 14.30
C ALA A 27 1.59 -0.07 13.94
N ARG A 28 2.65 0.50 14.52
CA ARG A 28 4.04 0.07 14.26
C ARG A 28 4.36 -1.29 14.86
N GLU A 29 3.84 -1.59 16.06
CA GLU A 29 3.95 -2.90 16.68
C GLU A 29 3.21 -3.97 15.88
N ILE A 30 1.97 -3.70 15.48
CA ILE A 30 1.20 -4.61 14.62
C ILE A 30 1.89 -4.78 13.27
N GLY A 31 2.42 -3.69 12.69
CA GLY A 31 3.24 -3.70 11.47
C GLY A 31 4.41 -4.67 11.58
N SER A 32 5.15 -4.61 12.69
CA SER A 32 6.27 -5.52 12.96
C SER A 32 5.81 -6.98 13.06
N LEU A 33 4.66 -7.24 13.68
CA LEU A 33 4.08 -8.59 13.77
C LEU A 33 3.68 -9.14 12.40
N ILE A 34 3.01 -8.35 11.55
CA ILE A 34 2.58 -8.79 10.22
C ILE A 34 3.75 -8.88 9.23
N ALA A 35 4.86 -8.20 9.47
CA ALA A 35 6.10 -8.38 8.72
C ALA A 35 6.78 -9.72 9.06
N ALA A 36 6.75 -10.12 10.34
CA ALA A 36 7.37 -11.36 10.80
C ALA A 36 6.50 -12.62 10.59
N HIS A 37 5.17 -12.47 10.55
CA HIS A 37 4.22 -13.59 10.57
C HIS A 37 3.14 -13.45 9.48
N ALA A 38 3.28 -14.24 8.41
CA ALA A 38 2.36 -14.22 7.27
C ALA A 38 0.91 -14.60 7.65
N GLU A 39 0.73 -15.48 8.64
CA GLU A 39 -0.58 -15.85 9.17
C GLU A 39 -1.28 -14.68 9.88
N LEU A 40 -0.54 -13.83 10.58
CA LEU A 40 -1.09 -12.64 11.24
C LEU A 40 -1.42 -11.56 10.21
N ARG A 41 -0.59 -11.42 9.17
CA ARG A 41 -0.87 -10.55 8.02
C ARG A 41 -2.17 -10.95 7.33
N ALA A 42 -2.34 -12.22 7.00
CA ALA A 42 -3.56 -12.74 6.39
C ALA A 42 -4.79 -12.48 7.27
N HIS A 43 -4.66 -12.64 8.60
CA HIS A 43 -5.72 -12.33 9.55
C HIS A 43 -6.09 -10.84 9.54
N VAL A 44 -5.11 -9.93 9.54
CA VAL A 44 -5.35 -8.48 9.42
C VAL A 44 -6.07 -8.14 8.11
N TYR A 45 -5.67 -8.76 6.99
CA TYR A 45 -6.34 -8.52 5.70
C TYR A 45 -7.78 -9.01 5.70
N GLN A 46 -8.08 -10.12 6.36
CA GLN A 46 -9.46 -10.59 6.53
C GLN A 46 -10.30 -9.58 7.31
N LEU A 47 -9.78 -9.05 8.43
CA LEU A 47 -10.49 -8.04 9.22
C LEU A 47 -10.77 -6.77 8.41
N LEU A 48 -9.79 -6.31 7.63
CA LEU A 48 -9.91 -5.09 6.83
C LEU A 48 -10.81 -5.24 5.58
N ARG A 49 -11.00 -6.46 5.05
CA ARG A 49 -11.88 -6.72 3.89
C ARG A 49 -13.34 -6.41 4.19
N ASP A 50 -13.75 -6.54 5.44
CA ASP A 50 -15.10 -6.21 5.90
C ASP A 50 -15.36 -4.69 5.96
N GLY A 51 -14.32 -3.88 5.71
CA GLY A 51 -14.37 -2.42 5.66
C GLY A 51 -13.65 -1.76 6.85
N LEU A 52 -13.84 -0.45 7.01
CA LEU A 52 -13.37 0.30 8.19
C LEU A 52 -14.56 0.71 9.08
N PRO A 53 -15.20 -0.22 9.79
CA PRO A 53 -16.32 0.12 10.67
C PRO A 53 -15.87 0.85 11.94
N SER A 54 -14.59 0.78 12.33
CA SER A 54 -14.11 1.31 13.61
C SER A 54 -12.75 2.04 13.54
N PRO A 55 -12.42 2.87 14.55
CA PRO A 55 -11.07 3.44 14.71
C PRO A 55 -9.96 2.38 14.85
N GLY A 56 -10.28 1.19 15.36
CA GLY A 56 -9.34 0.06 15.45
C GLY A 56 -8.91 -0.43 14.07
N ASP A 57 -9.83 -0.45 13.11
CA ASP A 57 -9.53 -0.82 11.73
C ASP A 57 -8.61 0.21 11.04
N GLU A 58 -8.70 1.49 11.41
CA GLU A 58 -7.76 2.50 10.93
C GLU A 58 -6.33 2.24 11.42
N VAL A 59 -6.18 1.74 12.65
CA VAL A 59 -4.87 1.34 13.19
C VAL A 59 -4.33 0.15 12.40
N LEU A 60 -5.17 -0.83 12.07
CA LEU A 60 -4.78 -1.96 11.24
C LEU A 60 -4.39 -1.51 9.82
N ALA A 61 -5.17 -0.65 9.18
CA ALA A 61 -4.84 -0.09 7.87
C ALA A 61 -3.49 0.65 7.90
N ARG A 62 -3.22 1.41 8.97
CA ARG A 62 -1.93 2.08 9.15
C ARG A 62 -0.78 1.09 9.37
N ALA A 63 -1.00 0.01 10.11
CA ALA A 63 0.00 -1.05 10.27
C ALA A 63 0.38 -1.68 8.93
N VAL A 64 -0.61 -1.90 8.05
CA VAL A 64 -0.37 -2.37 6.67
C VAL A 64 0.40 -1.34 5.85
N ALA A 65 0.10 -0.05 5.99
CA ALA A 65 0.79 1.02 5.27
C ALA A 65 2.27 1.18 5.67
N GLU A 66 2.63 0.82 6.90
CA GLU A 66 4.00 0.85 7.44
C GLU A 66 4.84 -0.35 7.00
N GLN A 67 4.22 -1.50 6.71
CA GLN A 67 4.89 -2.74 6.27
C GLN A 67 4.14 -3.38 5.10
N PRO A 68 3.99 -2.67 3.96
CA PRO A 68 3.12 -3.11 2.89
C PRO A 68 3.74 -4.27 2.10
N ASP A 69 2.88 -5.13 1.57
CA ASP A 69 3.19 -5.91 0.38
C ASP A 69 2.20 -5.53 -0.73
N ILE A 70 2.31 -6.16 -1.91
CA ILE A 70 1.43 -5.86 -3.04
C ILE A 70 -0.05 -6.06 -2.68
N GLU A 71 -0.40 -7.13 -1.95
CA GLU A 71 -1.79 -7.41 -1.58
C GLU A 71 -2.30 -6.38 -0.57
N GLY A 72 -1.52 -6.08 0.47
CA GLY A 72 -1.83 -5.07 1.47
C GLY A 72 -1.99 -3.69 0.86
N PHE A 73 -1.12 -3.29 -0.06
CA PHE A 73 -1.24 -2.01 -0.75
C PHE A 73 -2.53 -1.94 -1.58
N LEU A 74 -2.85 -2.99 -2.35
CA LEU A 74 -4.10 -3.02 -3.14
C LEU A 74 -5.34 -3.00 -2.23
N LEU A 75 -5.30 -3.68 -1.09
CA LEU A 75 -6.35 -3.61 -0.07
C LEU A 75 -6.52 -2.19 0.48
N LEU A 76 -5.42 -1.48 0.76
CA LEU A 76 -5.49 -0.07 1.16
C LEU A 76 -6.14 0.77 0.07
N VAL A 77 -5.77 0.59 -1.19
CA VAL A 77 -6.39 1.31 -2.32
C VAL A 77 -7.90 1.06 -2.39
N GLU A 78 -8.38 -0.17 -2.19
CA GLU A 78 -9.82 -0.47 -2.11
C GLU A 78 -10.51 0.28 -0.97
N ILE A 79 -9.87 0.32 0.20
CA ILE A 79 -10.36 1.05 1.37
C ILE A 79 -10.41 2.55 1.09
N GLU A 80 -9.39 3.12 0.44
CA GLU A 80 -9.36 4.54 0.06
C GLU A 80 -10.48 4.90 -0.93
N ILE A 81 -10.75 4.01 -1.90
CA ILE A 81 -11.88 4.16 -2.83
C ILE A 81 -13.21 4.19 -2.08
N LYS A 82 -13.43 3.25 -1.15
CA LYS A 82 -14.69 3.11 -0.40
C LYS A 82 -14.91 4.22 0.64
N SER A 83 -13.84 4.67 1.29
CA SER A 83 -13.90 5.61 2.43
C SER A 83 -13.61 7.06 2.05
N HIS A 84 -13.11 7.32 0.84
CA HIS A 84 -12.61 8.62 0.38
C HIS A 84 -11.53 9.24 1.30
N ARG A 85 -10.80 8.40 2.05
CA ARG A 85 -9.69 8.80 2.92
C ARG A 85 -8.40 8.14 2.44
N ARG A 86 -7.26 8.81 2.60
CA ARG A 86 -5.94 8.26 2.26
C ARG A 86 -5.34 7.51 3.45
N PHE A 87 -4.82 6.33 3.19
CA PHE A 87 -4.11 5.48 4.15
C PHE A 87 -2.70 5.14 3.68
N ALA A 88 -2.51 4.91 2.39
CA ALA A 88 -1.20 4.75 1.79
C ALA A 88 -0.51 6.11 1.66
N SER A 89 0.82 6.11 1.79
CA SER A 89 1.67 7.27 1.56
C SER A 89 2.62 7.04 0.38
N TRP A 90 3.43 8.05 0.06
CA TRP A 90 4.55 7.90 -0.86
C TRP A 90 5.49 6.77 -0.43
N GLN A 91 5.85 6.72 0.84
CA GLN A 91 6.73 5.70 1.40
C GLN A 91 6.13 4.29 1.30
N THR A 92 4.81 4.18 1.46
CA THR A 92 4.11 2.90 1.22
C THR A 92 4.34 2.43 -0.20
N VAL A 93 4.21 3.30 -1.20
CA VAL A 93 4.42 2.93 -2.62
C VAL A 93 5.89 2.62 -2.91
N GLU A 94 6.79 3.48 -2.45
CA GLU A 94 8.23 3.32 -2.66
C GLU A 94 8.74 1.96 -2.13
N SER A 95 8.30 1.56 -0.93
CA SER A 95 8.65 0.24 -0.37
C SER A 95 8.11 -0.97 -1.15
N ILE A 96 7.12 -0.78 -2.02
CA ILE A 96 6.59 -1.83 -2.91
C ILE A 96 7.35 -1.89 -4.23
N VAL A 97 7.82 -0.76 -4.73
CA VAL A 97 8.34 -0.63 -6.10
C VAL A 97 9.83 -0.38 -6.17
N SER A 98 10.51 -0.38 -5.02
CA SER A 98 11.95 -0.19 -4.86
C SER A 98 12.50 -1.08 -3.74
N VAL A 99 13.80 -1.39 -3.84
CA VAL A 99 14.59 -2.04 -2.80
C VAL A 99 15.70 -1.07 -2.38
N HIS A 100 15.92 -0.94 -1.07
CA HIS A 100 17.07 -0.21 -0.54
C HIS A 100 18.22 -1.19 -0.34
N GLU A 101 19.20 -1.15 -1.24
CA GLU A 101 20.39 -1.99 -1.16
C GLU A 101 21.50 -1.25 -0.40
N PRO A 102 21.94 -1.74 0.77
CA PRO A 102 22.98 -1.09 1.54
C PRO A 102 24.31 -1.08 0.78
N ILE A 103 25.08 0.01 0.91
CA ILE A 103 26.42 0.10 0.34
C ILE A 103 27.42 -0.55 1.30
N GLU A 104 28.23 -1.47 0.79
CA GLU A 104 29.27 -2.14 1.58
C GLU A 104 30.21 -1.11 2.23
N GLY A 105 30.40 -1.22 3.55
CA GLY A 105 31.24 -0.31 4.33
C GLY A 105 30.56 0.98 4.79
N SER A 106 29.25 1.16 4.56
CA SER A 106 28.45 2.23 5.15
C SER A 106 27.31 1.67 6.02
N GLU A 107 27.08 2.26 7.19
CA GLU A 107 25.98 1.86 8.08
C GLU A 107 24.64 2.47 7.66
N ASP A 108 24.65 3.65 7.03
CA ASP A 108 23.43 4.46 6.77
C ASP A 108 23.26 4.87 5.29
N THR A 109 24.08 4.36 4.37
CA THR A 109 23.98 4.69 2.94
C THR A 109 23.51 3.50 2.14
N TYR A 110 22.54 3.74 1.26
CA TYR A 110 21.96 2.73 0.38
C TYR A 110 21.76 3.30 -1.02
N ILE A 111 21.61 2.41 -1.98
CA ILE A 111 21.16 2.71 -3.34
C ILE A 111 19.71 2.26 -3.43
N ILE A 112 18.87 3.07 -4.09
CA ILE A 112 17.49 2.71 -4.40
C ILE A 112 17.49 1.98 -5.74
N VAL A 113 17.06 0.71 -5.73
CA VAL A 113 16.97 -0.14 -6.91
C VAL A 113 15.50 -0.39 -7.26
N PRO A 114 15.03 -0.08 -8.48
CA PRO A 114 13.65 -0.36 -8.88
C PRO A 114 13.33 -1.86 -8.81
N ALA A 115 12.27 -2.21 -8.06
CA ALA A 115 11.70 -3.56 -8.05
C ALA A 115 10.61 -3.69 -9.12
N PRO A 116 10.37 -4.87 -9.74
CA PRO A 116 9.31 -5.02 -10.73
C PRO A 116 7.91 -4.65 -10.20
N ALA A 117 7.20 -3.74 -10.85
CA ALA A 117 5.84 -3.31 -10.47
C ALA A 117 4.74 -3.76 -11.42
N GLY A 118 5.03 -4.65 -12.38
CA GLY A 118 4.05 -5.09 -13.39
C GLY A 118 2.73 -5.59 -12.79
N THR A 119 2.80 -6.40 -11.74
CA THR A 119 1.60 -6.92 -11.04
C THR A 119 0.77 -5.80 -10.42
N VAL A 120 1.39 -4.92 -9.63
CA VAL A 120 0.67 -3.83 -8.95
C VAL A 120 0.12 -2.81 -9.95
N ARG A 121 0.88 -2.44 -10.98
CA ARG A 121 0.42 -1.51 -12.03
C ARG A 121 -0.76 -2.08 -12.80
N LYS A 122 -0.73 -3.38 -13.14
CA LYS A 122 -1.84 -4.08 -13.78
C LYS A 122 -3.09 -4.07 -12.91
N SER A 123 -2.97 -4.40 -11.62
CA SER A 123 -4.10 -4.39 -10.69
C SER A 123 -4.70 -2.99 -10.52
N LEU A 124 -3.87 -1.97 -10.33
CA LEU A 124 -4.34 -0.58 -10.26
C LEU A 124 -5.03 -0.14 -11.55
N LEU A 125 -4.48 -0.49 -12.72
CA LEU A 125 -5.12 -0.19 -14.00
C LEU A 125 -6.50 -0.85 -14.10
N ALA A 126 -6.65 -2.09 -13.63
CA ALA A 126 -7.95 -2.77 -13.58
C ALA A 126 -8.96 -2.03 -12.68
N MET A 127 -8.52 -1.55 -11.51
CA MET A 127 -9.33 -0.78 -10.55
C MET A 127 -9.67 0.64 -11.03
N THR A 128 -8.97 1.14 -12.04
CA THR A 128 -9.15 2.52 -12.53
C THR A 128 -10.51 2.67 -13.21
N THR A 129 -11.19 3.78 -12.92
CA THR A 129 -12.49 4.17 -13.49
C THR A 129 -12.31 5.14 -14.66
N ASP A 130 -12.53 6.44 -14.44
CA ASP A 130 -12.38 7.49 -15.45
C ASP A 130 -10.95 8.02 -15.59
N GLY A 131 -10.05 7.65 -14.67
CA GLY A 131 -8.66 8.15 -14.66
C GLY A 131 -8.52 9.58 -14.15
N GLY A 132 -9.59 10.22 -13.70
CA GLY A 132 -9.65 11.62 -13.31
C GLY A 132 -8.93 11.94 -12.00
N ALA A 133 -9.11 13.18 -11.52
CA ALA A 133 -8.46 13.67 -10.30
C ALA A 133 -8.97 12.96 -9.02
N SER A 134 -10.23 12.54 -9.01
CA SER A 134 -10.84 11.76 -7.91
C SER A 134 -10.57 10.26 -8.00
N ASP A 135 -9.99 9.79 -9.11
CA ASP A 135 -9.70 8.38 -9.29
C ASP A 135 -8.47 7.97 -8.46
N VAL A 136 -8.76 7.31 -7.34
CA VAL A 136 -7.77 6.86 -6.36
C VAL A 136 -6.78 5.86 -6.97
N ALA A 137 -7.25 4.93 -7.80
CA ALA A 137 -6.39 3.94 -8.43
C ALA A 137 -5.49 4.59 -9.49
N ALA A 138 -6.03 5.49 -10.31
CA ALA A 138 -5.25 6.28 -11.27
C ALA A 138 -4.20 7.15 -10.56
N TYR A 139 -4.54 7.74 -9.43
CA TYR A 139 -3.62 8.54 -8.63
C TYR A 139 -2.39 7.72 -8.21
N TRP A 140 -2.59 6.54 -7.65
CA TRP A 140 -1.49 5.69 -7.23
C TRP A 140 -0.70 5.10 -8.39
N LEU A 141 -1.38 4.79 -9.49
CA LEU A 141 -0.73 4.32 -10.71
C LEU A 141 0.24 5.39 -11.27
N ARG A 142 -0.19 6.66 -11.31
CA ARG A 142 0.68 7.80 -11.66
C ARG A 142 1.85 7.99 -10.69
N LYS A 143 1.65 7.72 -9.40
CA LYS A 143 2.75 7.80 -8.41
C LYS A 143 3.81 6.73 -8.65
N ILE A 144 3.40 5.52 -9.00
CA ILE A 144 4.34 4.46 -9.41
C ILE A 144 5.07 4.86 -10.68
N ASP A 145 4.39 5.37 -11.71
CA ASP A 145 5.06 5.81 -12.94
C ASP A 145 6.04 6.96 -12.67
N GLY A 146 5.72 7.90 -11.77
CA GLY A 146 6.66 8.93 -11.34
C GLY A 146 7.94 8.37 -10.73
N LEU A 147 7.84 7.31 -9.90
CA LEU A 147 9.02 6.58 -9.39
C LEU A 147 9.81 5.88 -10.50
N ARG A 148 9.15 5.46 -11.59
CA ARG A 148 9.81 4.87 -12.77
C ARG A 148 10.53 5.91 -13.60
N ASP A 149 10.00 7.12 -13.68
CA ASP A 149 10.67 8.24 -14.32
C ASP A 149 11.91 8.68 -13.52
N GLU A 150 11.85 8.60 -12.19
CA GLU A 150 12.95 9.00 -11.29
C GLU A 150 14.06 7.96 -11.17
N HIS A 151 13.71 6.69 -10.92
CA HIS A 151 14.68 5.62 -10.64
C HIS A 151 14.91 4.67 -11.82
N GLY A 152 14.18 4.85 -12.92
CA GLY A 152 14.18 3.94 -14.05
C GLY A 152 13.19 2.78 -13.89
N MET A 153 13.11 1.97 -14.94
CA MET A 153 12.20 0.82 -15.02
C MET A 153 13.00 -0.47 -15.25
N PRO A 154 12.72 -1.55 -14.50
CA PRO A 154 13.31 -2.85 -14.77
C PRO A 154 13.02 -3.31 -16.21
N GLU A 155 13.98 -3.94 -16.88
CA GLU A 155 13.82 -4.39 -18.28
C GLU A 155 12.66 -5.39 -18.47
N SER A 156 12.32 -6.15 -17.43
CA SER A 156 11.23 -7.11 -17.42
C SER A 156 9.84 -6.47 -17.31
N GLU A 157 9.75 -5.17 -17.01
CA GLU A 157 8.50 -4.48 -16.79
C GLU A 157 7.97 -3.86 -18.09
N PRO A 158 6.73 -4.16 -18.52
CA PRO A 158 6.18 -3.60 -19.75
C PRO A 158 5.87 -2.11 -19.57
N ARG A 159 5.99 -1.34 -20.66
CA ARG A 159 5.58 0.08 -20.67
C ARG A 159 4.10 0.25 -20.35
N HIS A 160 3.24 -0.53 -20.99
CA HIS A 160 1.80 -0.56 -20.74
C HIS A 160 1.49 -1.60 -19.64
N PRO A 161 0.81 -1.24 -18.54
CA PRO A 161 0.53 -2.16 -17.43
C PRO A 161 -0.27 -3.41 -17.83
N ASP A 162 -1.31 -3.24 -18.67
CA ASP A 162 -2.02 -4.37 -19.27
C ASP A 162 -2.57 -4.05 -20.66
N LEU A 163 -1.83 -4.37 -21.71
CA LEU A 163 -2.23 -4.09 -23.10
C LEU A 163 -3.57 -4.76 -23.46
N ARG A 164 -3.88 -5.92 -22.85
CA ARG A 164 -5.11 -6.68 -23.12
C ARG A 164 -6.35 -6.04 -22.49
N SER A 165 -6.17 -5.10 -21.56
CA SER A 165 -7.28 -4.39 -20.92
C SER A 165 -8.05 -3.48 -21.88
N GLY A 166 -7.44 -3.07 -23.00
CA GLY A 166 -7.99 -2.09 -23.94
C GLY A 166 -8.13 -0.68 -23.35
N LYS A 167 -7.70 -0.46 -22.10
CA LYS A 167 -7.69 0.87 -21.49
C LYS A 167 -6.57 1.72 -22.12
N PRO A 168 -6.78 3.03 -22.31
CA PRO A 168 -5.74 3.91 -22.82
C PRO A 168 -4.57 4.00 -21.84
N TRP A 169 -3.37 4.19 -22.39
CA TRP A 169 -2.16 4.40 -21.61
C TRP A 169 -1.23 5.40 -22.29
N PRO A 170 -0.73 6.44 -21.59
CA PRO A 170 -1.03 6.79 -20.20
C PRO A 170 -2.51 7.16 -19.98
N MET A 171 -3.00 6.99 -18.75
CA MET A 171 -4.31 7.48 -18.35
C MET A 171 -4.26 9.02 -18.29
N MET A 172 -4.51 9.67 -19.43
CA MET A 172 -4.57 11.13 -19.51
C MET A 172 -5.79 11.60 -18.72
N SER A 173 -5.57 12.41 -17.67
CA SER A 173 -6.66 13.27 -17.20
C SER A 173 -7.11 14.13 -18.37
N PRO A 174 -8.42 14.32 -18.62
CA PRO A 174 -8.83 15.42 -19.48
C PRO A 174 -8.19 16.68 -18.89
N ALA A 175 -7.38 17.38 -19.69
CA ALA A 175 -6.82 18.66 -19.29
C ALA A 175 -7.99 19.51 -18.78
N ALA A 176 -7.84 20.05 -17.56
CA ALA A 176 -8.76 21.05 -17.07
C ALA A 176 -8.72 22.20 -18.10
N ASN A 177 -9.80 22.33 -18.87
CA ASN A 177 -10.10 23.53 -19.64
C ASN A 177 -10.55 24.63 -18.69
#